data_AF-A0A1Q8BFY9-F1
#
_entry.id   AF-A0A1Q8BFY9-F1
#
_cell.length_a   1.000
_cell.length_b   1.000
_cell.length_c   1.000
_cell.angle_alpha   90.00
_cell.angle_beta   90.00
_cell.angle_gamma   90.00
#
_symmetry.space_group_name_H-M   'P 1'
#
loop_
_entity.id
_entity.type
_entity.pdbx_description
1 polymer ?
#
loop_
_entity_poly.entity_id
_entity_poly.type
_entity_poly.pdbx_seq_one_letter_code
_entity_poly.pdbx_strand_id
1 'polypeptide(L)'
;MKVVPREGIARIWLAGTDLQVFEKAKVVRLMELFNVEIHSTKPDLVKATFHSQEYAKARELKAPLIQWVPDDQHISCEVVMPDATRTKGFGETNLIGEKVGNIIQMVRFGFGRIDSKEDPLTVYFAHK
;
A
#
# COMPACT_ATOMS: atom_id res chain seq x y z
N MET A 1 -10.47 -4.13 4.89
CA MET A 1 -9.85 -3.11 5.76
C MET A 1 -10.75 -1.88 5.86
N LYS A 2 -10.59 -1.05 6.90
CA LYS A 2 -11.30 0.23 7.03
C LYS A 2 -10.30 1.32 7.38
N VAL A 3 -10.47 2.51 6.80
CA VAL A 3 -9.78 3.74 7.26
C VAL A 3 -10.77 4.54 8.07
N VAL A 4 -10.45 4.82 9.33
CA VAL A 4 -11.32 5.60 10.21
C VAL A 4 -10.65 6.96 10.44
N PRO A 5 -11.23 8.08 9.94
CA PRO A 5 -10.66 9.39 10.19
C PRO A 5 -10.80 9.77 11.66
N ARG A 6 -9.76 10.38 12.22
CA ARG A 6 -9.75 10.97 13.56
C ARG A 6 -9.55 12.47 13.41
N GLU A 7 -10.47 13.26 13.97
CA GLU A 7 -10.46 14.74 13.84
C GLU A 7 -10.43 15.22 12.37
N GLY A 8 -11.13 14.51 11.49
CA GLY A 8 -11.17 14.81 10.04
C GLY A 8 -9.91 14.39 9.27
N ILE A 9 -8.95 13.73 9.93
CA ILE A 9 -7.69 13.27 9.31
C ILE A 9 -7.68 11.74 9.26
N ALA A 10 -7.46 11.21 8.06
CA ALA A 10 -7.15 9.80 7.84
C ALA A 10 -5.66 9.64 7.57
N ARG A 11 -5.03 8.60 8.12
CA ARG A 11 -3.62 8.28 7.92
C ARG A 11 -3.49 6.88 7.34
N ILE A 12 -2.61 6.76 6.35
CA ILE A 12 -2.31 5.52 5.64
C ILE A 12 -0.83 5.52 5.27
N TRP A 13 -0.26 4.34 5.15
CA TRP A 13 1.05 4.12 4.57
C TRP A 13 0.95 3.86 3.07
N LEU A 14 1.97 4.33 2.36
CA LEU A 14 2.16 4.16 0.93
C LEU A 14 3.56 3.56 0.71
N ALA A 15 3.76 2.87 -0.40
CA ALA A 15 5.10 2.45 -0.77
C ALA A 15 5.95 3.70 -1.05
N GLY A 16 7.14 3.81 -0.44
CA GLY A 16 8.02 4.96 -0.67
C GLY A 16 8.41 5.14 -2.15
N THR A 17 8.46 4.05 -2.91
CA THR A 17 8.69 4.05 -4.35
C THR A 17 7.59 4.73 -5.17
N ASP A 18 6.40 4.93 -4.59
CA ASP A 18 5.29 5.65 -5.22
C ASP A 18 5.36 7.16 -5.01
N LEU A 19 6.26 7.69 -4.18
CA LEU A 19 6.34 9.14 -3.91
C LEU A 19 6.44 9.99 -5.19
N GLN A 20 7.26 9.53 -6.15
CA GLN A 20 7.40 10.15 -7.47
C GLN A 20 6.09 10.24 -8.28
N VAL A 21 5.12 9.36 -7.99
CA VAL A 21 3.78 9.42 -8.60
C VAL A 21 3.00 10.59 -8.01
N PHE A 22 3.04 10.73 -6.68
CA PHE A 22 2.38 11.83 -5.96
C PHE A 22 2.96 13.20 -6.30
N GLU A 23 4.25 13.28 -6.64
CA GLU A 23 4.89 14.53 -7.08
C GLU A 23 4.40 15.00 -8.47
N LYS A 24 3.94 14.07 -9.31
CA LYS A 24 3.57 14.36 -10.71
C LYS A 24 2.05 14.39 -10.92
N ALA A 25 1.31 13.63 -10.11
CA ALA A 25 -0.13 13.49 -10.25
C ALA A 25 -0.87 14.52 -9.40
N LYS A 26 -1.83 15.23 -10.01
CA LYS A 26 -2.76 16.10 -9.26
C LYS A 26 -3.76 15.29 -8.44
N VAL A 27 -4.23 14.17 -8.99
CA VAL A 27 -5.21 13.28 -8.36
C VAL A 27 -4.71 11.83 -8.44
N VAL A 28 -4.88 11.09 -7.35
CA VAL A 28 -4.53 9.66 -7.23
C VAL A 28 -5.73 8.86 -6.75
N ARG A 29 -5.92 7.64 -7.28
CA ARG A 29 -6.90 6.68 -6.77
C ARG A 29 -6.23 5.76 -5.77
N LEU A 30 -6.66 5.80 -4.52
CA LEU A 30 -6.28 4.79 -3.52
C LEU A 30 -7.12 3.53 -3.78
N MET A 31 -6.50 2.39 -4.07
CA MET A 31 -7.22 1.17 -4.47
C MET A 31 -8.29 0.80 -3.45
N GLU A 32 -9.49 0.45 -3.94
CA GLU A 32 -10.68 0.10 -3.14
C GLU A 32 -11.13 1.13 -2.08
N LEU A 33 -10.63 2.39 -2.15
CA LEU A 33 -10.98 3.46 -1.20
C LEU A 33 -11.66 4.65 -1.90
N PHE A 34 -10.99 5.80 -2.04
CA PHE A 34 -11.46 6.95 -2.84
C PHE A 34 -10.33 7.63 -3.64
N ASN A 35 -10.68 8.66 -4.39
CA ASN A 35 -9.76 9.56 -5.08
C ASN A 35 -9.32 10.68 -4.13
N VAL A 36 -8.03 11.04 -4.17
CA VAL A 36 -7.47 12.14 -3.39
C VAL A 36 -6.77 13.15 -4.29
N GLU A 37 -6.94 14.43 -3.97
CA GLU A 37 -6.21 15.53 -4.61
C GLU A 37 -4.97 15.87 -3.78
N ILE A 38 -3.82 15.90 -4.43
CA ILE A 38 -2.52 16.08 -3.77
C ILE A 38 -2.21 17.57 -3.61
N HIS A 39 -1.85 17.97 -2.39
CA HIS A 39 -1.52 19.37 -2.06
C HIS A 39 -0.04 19.59 -1.84
N SER A 40 0.64 18.62 -1.20
CA SER A 40 2.08 18.71 -0.95
C SER A 40 2.69 17.34 -0.77
N THR A 41 3.90 17.17 -1.28
CA THR A 41 4.72 15.98 -1.09
C THR A 41 6.00 16.36 -0.35
N LYS A 42 6.39 15.50 0.60
CA LYS A 42 7.67 15.49 1.29
C LYS A 42 8.19 14.05 1.31
N PRO A 43 9.50 13.81 1.51
CA PRO A 43 10.08 12.47 1.53
C PRO A 43 9.35 11.46 2.43
N ASP A 44 8.78 11.94 3.53
CA ASP A 44 8.14 11.17 4.60
C ASP A 44 6.62 11.39 4.69
N LEU A 45 6.05 12.33 3.92
CA LEU A 45 4.65 12.73 4.08
C LEU A 45 4.05 13.27 2.79
N VAL A 46 2.91 12.71 2.41
CA VAL A 46 2.02 13.27 1.40
C VAL A 46 0.79 13.85 2.09
N LYS A 47 0.46 15.11 1.80
CA LYS A 47 -0.81 15.72 2.22
C LYS A 47 -1.75 15.81 1.04
N ALA A 48 -2.96 15.32 1.24
CA ALA A 48 -4.00 15.25 0.23
C ALA A 48 -5.38 15.45 0.88
N THR A 49 -6.37 15.84 0.09
CA THR A 49 -7.78 15.88 0.53
C THR A 49 -8.62 14.90 -0.25
N PHE A 50 -9.73 14.46 0.33
CA PHE A 50 -10.75 13.74 -0.41
C PHE A 50 -11.19 14.55 -1.63
N HIS A 51 -11.22 13.90 -2.80
CA HIS A 51 -11.68 14.50 -4.05
C HIS A 51 -13.05 13.94 -4.47
N SER A 52 -13.19 12.61 -4.52
CA SER A 52 -14.40 11.91 -4.99
C SER A 52 -14.27 10.40 -4.72
N GLN A 53 -15.36 9.64 -4.76
CA GLN A 53 -15.33 8.19 -4.48
C GLN A 53 -15.31 7.33 -5.75
N GLU A 54 -15.89 7.84 -6.83
CA GLU A 54 -16.23 7.10 -8.03
C GLU A 54 -14.99 6.71 -8.83
N TYR A 55 -14.93 5.45 -9.26
CA TYR A 55 -13.87 4.96 -10.13
C TYR A 55 -13.90 5.65 -11.51
N ALA A 56 -15.09 6.00 -12.00
CA ALA A 56 -15.24 6.71 -13.27
C ALA A 56 -14.44 8.02 -13.30
N LYS A 57 -14.40 8.75 -12.18
CA LYS A 57 -13.65 10.01 -12.10
C LYS A 57 -12.14 9.79 -12.16
N ALA A 58 -11.65 8.74 -11.51
CA ALA A 58 -10.25 8.34 -11.61
C ALA A 58 -9.85 8.03 -13.07
N ARG A 59 -10.71 7.29 -13.79
CA ARG A 59 -10.48 6.91 -15.18
C ARG A 59 -10.47 8.12 -16.12
N GLU A 60 -11.41 9.04 -15.96
CA GLU A 60 -11.47 10.31 -16.71
C GLU A 60 -10.17 11.11 -16.56
N LEU A 61 -9.70 11.24 -15.31
CA LEU A 61 -8.49 11.97 -14.97
C LEU A 61 -7.19 11.19 -15.25
N LYS A 62 -7.29 9.94 -15.72
CA LYS A 62 -6.16 9.00 -15.84
C LYS A 62 -5.34 8.92 -14.54
N ALA A 63 -6.02 9.01 -13.40
CA ALA A 63 -5.41 9.00 -12.09
C ALA A 63 -4.74 7.64 -11.85
N PRO A 64 -3.47 7.61 -11.39
CA PRO A 64 -2.79 6.36 -11.08
C PRO A 64 -3.46 5.66 -9.90
N LEU A 65 -3.48 4.33 -9.94
CA LEU A 65 -4.00 3.48 -8.88
C LEU A 65 -2.86 3.10 -7.93
N ILE A 66 -3.01 3.45 -6.66
CA ILE A 66 -1.99 3.25 -5.63
C ILE A 66 -2.52 2.34 -4.51
N GLN A 67 -1.73 1.33 -4.19
CA GLN A 67 -1.94 0.44 -3.03
C GLN A 67 -1.53 1.18 -1.76
N TRP A 68 -2.24 0.92 -0.67
CA TRP A 68 -2.02 1.53 0.63
C TRP A 68 -2.30 0.53 1.74
N VAL A 69 -1.84 0.82 2.95
CA VAL A 69 -2.24 0.10 4.18
C VAL A 69 -2.57 1.10 5.30
N PRO A 70 -3.54 0.83 6.18
CA PRO A 70 -3.92 1.75 7.26
C PRO A 70 -2.79 1.92 8.28
N ASP A 71 -2.73 3.09 8.91
CA ASP A 71 -1.70 3.40 9.91
C ASP A 71 -1.88 2.64 11.24
N ASP A 72 -3.09 2.20 11.56
CA ASP A 72 -3.41 1.54 12.83
C ASP A 72 -3.77 0.05 12.71
N GLN A 73 -3.87 -0.49 11.49
CA GLN A 73 -4.28 -1.87 11.22
C GLN A 73 -3.37 -2.53 10.18
N HIS A 74 -2.07 -2.56 10.46
CA HIS A 74 -1.06 -3.21 9.64
C HIS A 74 -0.16 -4.11 10.48
N ILE A 75 0.60 -4.97 9.81
CA ILE A 75 1.66 -5.78 10.41
C ILE A 75 3.00 -5.46 9.75
N SER A 76 4.10 -5.64 10.48
CA SER A 76 5.44 -5.57 9.88
C SER A 76 5.67 -6.77 9.00
N CYS A 77 6.17 -6.53 7.79
CA CYS A 77 6.55 -7.57 6.84
C CYS A 77 7.95 -7.33 6.29
N GLU A 78 8.59 -8.41 5.90
CA GLU A 78 9.77 -8.37 5.05
C GLU A 78 9.61 -9.32 3.87
N VAL A 79 10.14 -8.90 2.72
CA VAL A 79 10.19 -9.73 1.51
C VAL A 79 11.65 -10.05 1.20
N VAL A 80 11.97 -11.34 1.17
CA VAL A 80 13.25 -11.85 0.70
C VAL A 80 13.20 -11.97 -0.82
N MET A 81 14.08 -11.23 -1.49
CA MET A 81 14.18 -11.18 -2.94
C MET A 81 15.08 -12.32 -3.47
N PRO A 82 15.04 -12.65 -4.77
CA PRO A 82 15.85 -13.74 -5.34
C PRO A 82 17.37 -13.56 -5.21
N ASP A 83 17.83 -12.31 -5.08
CA ASP A 83 19.22 -11.95 -4.81
C ASP A 83 19.59 -11.95 -3.31
N ALA A 84 18.72 -12.53 -2.47
CA ALA A 84 18.80 -12.57 -1.01
C ALA A 84 18.73 -11.19 -0.32
N THR A 85 18.42 -10.11 -1.04
CA THR A 85 18.14 -8.82 -0.40
C THR A 85 16.79 -8.86 0.32
N ARG A 86 16.63 -8.00 1.33
CA ARG A 86 15.43 -7.92 2.17
C ARG A 86 14.78 -6.56 2.03
N THR A 87 13.53 -6.53 1.60
CA THR A 87 12.71 -5.31 1.55
C THR A 87 11.75 -5.31 2.73
N LYS A 88 11.85 -4.30 3.60
CA LYS A 88 10.95 -4.15 4.75
C LYS A 88 9.76 -3.27 4.38
N GLY A 89 8.62 -3.53 4.99
CA GLY A 89 7.43 -2.73 4.81
C GLY A 89 6.28 -3.18 5.71
N PHE A 90 5.08 -2.78 5.33
CA PHE A 90 3.86 -3.09 6.05
C PHE A 90 2.92 -3.93 5.18
N GLY A 91 2.28 -4.91 5.80
CA GLY A 91 1.25 -5.73 5.20
C GLY A 91 -0.11 -5.52 5.87
N GLU A 92 -1.16 -5.99 5.19
CA GLU A 92 -2.50 -6.01 5.74
C GLU A 92 -2.64 -7.07 6.85
N THR A 93 -3.49 -6.82 7.85
CA THR A 93 -3.70 -7.71 8.99
C THR A 93 -4.35 -9.05 8.64
N ASN A 94 -4.99 -9.17 7.46
CA ASN A 94 -5.53 -10.44 6.96
C ASN A 94 -4.44 -11.51 6.78
N LEU A 95 -3.18 -11.12 6.55
CA LEU A 95 -2.04 -12.03 6.44
C LEU A 95 -1.79 -12.86 7.72
N ILE A 96 -2.26 -12.40 8.88
CA ILE A 96 -2.17 -13.17 10.14
C ILE A 96 -2.93 -14.51 10.02
N GLY A 97 -4.06 -14.50 9.31
CA GLY A 97 -4.93 -15.66 9.09
C GLY A 97 -4.40 -16.63 8.02
N GLU A 98 -3.45 -16.20 7.20
CA GLU A 98 -2.85 -17.05 6.17
C GLU A 98 -1.93 -18.12 6.78
N LYS A 99 -1.66 -19.17 5.99
CA LYS A 99 -0.81 -20.29 6.40
C LYS A 99 0.61 -20.12 5.86
N VAL A 100 1.59 -20.58 6.64
CA VAL A 100 2.94 -20.79 6.12
C VAL A 100 2.87 -21.74 4.92
N GLY A 101 3.60 -21.40 3.86
CA GLY A 101 3.58 -22.11 2.59
C GLY A 101 2.57 -21.56 1.56
N ASN A 102 1.59 -20.74 1.96
CA ASN A 102 0.65 -20.13 1.01
C ASN A 102 1.36 -19.14 0.08
N ILE A 103 0.94 -19.11 -1.18
CA ILE A 103 1.33 -18.09 -2.15
C ILE A 103 0.33 -16.94 -2.08
N ILE A 104 0.83 -15.73 -1.86
CA ILE A 104 0.04 -14.50 -1.80
C ILE A 104 0.42 -13.56 -2.94
N GLN A 105 -0.54 -12.73 -3.37
CA GLN A 105 -0.28 -11.62 -4.28
C GLN A 105 -0.13 -10.32 -3.48
N MET A 106 1.07 -9.76 -3.50
CA MET A 106 1.35 -8.42 -2.98
C MET A 106 1.09 -7.43 -4.12
N VAL A 107 -0.09 -6.81 -4.10
CA VAL A 107 -0.58 -5.95 -5.18
C VAL A 107 0.45 -4.86 -5.55
N ARG A 108 0.72 -4.73 -6.86
CA ARG A 108 1.76 -3.84 -7.45
C ARG A 108 3.22 -4.17 -7.10
N PHE A 109 3.47 -5.17 -6.24
CA PHE A 109 4.80 -5.68 -5.91
C PHE A 109 5.10 -6.99 -6.67
N GLY A 110 4.27 -8.02 -6.51
CA GLY A 110 4.40 -9.34 -7.15
C GLY A 110 3.82 -10.47 -6.30
N PHE A 111 4.13 -11.71 -6.63
CA PHE A 111 3.72 -12.91 -5.89
C PHE A 111 4.85 -13.41 -4.98
N GLY A 112 4.49 -13.99 -3.84
CA GLY A 112 5.46 -14.58 -2.92
C GLY A 112 4.86 -15.62 -1.99
N ARG A 113 5.71 -16.47 -1.41
CA ARG A 113 5.32 -17.51 -0.45
C ARG A 113 5.53 -17.01 0.97
N ILE A 114 4.53 -17.17 1.84
CA ILE A 114 4.69 -16.96 3.28
C ILE A 114 5.64 -18.03 3.84
N ASP A 115 6.75 -17.60 4.43
CA ASP A 115 7.80 -18.49 4.94
C ASP A 115 7.76 -18.59 6.46
N SER A 116 7.56 -17.45 7.14
CA SER A 116 7.41 -17.36 8.58
C SER A 116 6.29 -16.39 8.95
N LYS A 117 5.62 -16.64 10.08
CA LYS A 117 4.64 -15.73 10.69
C LYS A 117 5.16 -15.07 11.97
N GLU A 118 6.46 -15.11 12.21
CA GLU A 118 7.12 -14.30 13.24
C GLU A 118 7.02 -12.81 12.91
N ASP A 119 7.39 -11.93 13.84
CA ASP A 119 7.41 -10.48 13.60
C ASP A 119 8.85 -10.02 13.27
N PRO A 120 9.15 -9.49 12.07
CA PRO A 120 8.23 -9.27 10.95
C PRO A 120 7.87 -10.55 10.18
N LEU A 121 6.67 -10.58 9.59
CA LEU A 121 6.23 -11.70 8.74
C LEU A 121 7.14 -11.79 7.51
N THR A 122 7.70 -12.97 7.23
CA THR A 122 8.65 -13.16 6.13
C THR A 122 7.96 -13.78 4.92
N VAL A 123 8.12 -13.14 3.75
CA VAL A 123 7.67 -13.62 2.45
C VAL A 123 8.86 -13.84 1.52
N TYR A 124 8.93 -14.97 0.83
CA TYR A 124 9.89 -15.18 -0.25
C TYR A 124 9.27 -14.80 -1.59
N PHE A 125 9.89 -13.87 -2.29
CA PHE A 125 9.43 -13.41 -3.59
C PHE A 125 9.54 -14.52 -4.65
N ALA A 126 8.52 -14.62 -5.50
CA ALA A 126 8.49 -15.57 -6.62
C ALA A 126 8.70 -14.85 -7.96
N HIS A 127 7.73 -14.04 -8.39
CA HIS A 127 7.76 -13.30 -9.66
C HIS A 127 6.77 -12.13 -9.63
N LYS A 128 6.82 -11.25 -10.63
CA LYS A 128 5.93 -10.09 -10.79
C LYS A 128 5.11 -10.20 -12.06
#